data_AF-A0A846GB20-F1
#
_entry.id   AF-A0A846GB20-F1
#
_cell.length_a   1.000
_cell.length_b   1.000
_cell.length_c   1.000
_cell.angle_alpha   90.00
_cell.angle_beta   90.00
_cell.angle_gamma   90.00
#
_symmetry.space_group_name_H-M   'P 1'
#
loop_
_entity.id
_entity.type
_entity.pdbx_description
1 polymer ?
#
loop_
_entity_poly.entity_id
_entity_poly.type
_entity_poly.pdbx_seq_one_letter_code
_entity_poly.pdbx_strand_id
1 'polypeptide(L)' 'MRSEVMNFFKLKQTFDYLGYFETPENTQLIENLKQDLSQGGLIVVSGIVGSGKTTLLLHIQKEL' A
#
# COMPACT_ATOMS: atom_id res chain seq x y z
N MET A 1 3.87 11.63 -11.54
CA MET A 1 3.70 10.82 -12.78
C MET A 1 4.30 11.59 -13.96
N ARG A 2 4.94 10.95 -14.96
CA ARG A 2 5.51 11.64 -16.14
C ARG A 2 4.38 12.20 -17.04
N SER A 3 4.57 13.40 -17.60
CA SER A 3 3.58 14.10 -18.45
C SER A 3 3.16 13.29 -19.69
N GLU A 4 4.07 12.52 -20.26
CA GLU A 4 3.83 11.63 -21.40
C GLU A 4 2.76 10.57 -21.09
N VAL A 5 2.82 9.97 -19.90
CA VAL A 5 1.86 8.95 -19.43
C VAL A 5 0.47 9.56 -19.28
N MET A 6 0.39 10.76 -18.69
CA MET A 6 -0.87 11.49 -18.52
C MET A 6 -1.56 11.75 -19.86
N ASN A 7 -0.80 12.23 -20.85
CA ASN A 7 -1.31 12.54 -22.18
C ASN A 7 -1.74 11.28 -22.93
N PHE A 8 -0.92 10.22 -22.90
CA PHE A 8 -1.21 8.96 -23.59
C PHE A 8 -2.48 8.30 -23.07
N PHE A 9 -2.63 8.20 -21.75
CA PHE A 9 -3.82 7.61 -21.11
C PHE A 9 -4.99 8.59 -20.95
N LYS A 10 -4.86 9.83 -21.44
CA LYS A 10 -5.87 10.90 -21.30
C LYS A 10 -6.30 11.14 -19.84
N LEU A 11 -5.37 10.98 -18.91
CA LEU A 11 -5.61 11.23 -17.49
C LEU A 11 -5.68 12.74 -17.26
N LYS A 12 -6.74 13.20 -16.61
CA LYS A 12 -6.96 14.63 -16.33
C LYS A 12 -6.19 15.14 -15.11
N GLN A 13 -5.84 14.24 -14.19
CA GLN A 13 -5.14 14.56 -12.93
C GLN A 13 -4.35 13.34 -12.44
N THR A 14 -3.28 13.59 -11.68
CA THR A 14 -2.46 12.54 -11.06
C THR A 14 -3.20 11.93 -9.88
N PHE A 15 -2.79 10.74 -9.43
CA PHE A 15 -3.44 10.02 -8.33
C PHE A 15 -2.90 10.42 -6.95
N ASP A 16 -2.10 11.48 -6.84
CA ASP A 16 -1.42 11.85 -5.60
C ASP A 16 -2.40 12.28 -4.49
N TYR A 17 -3.64 12.64 -4.85
CA TYR A 17 -4.72 12.96 -3.92
C TYR A 17 -5.50 11.72 -3.45
N LEU A 18 -5.31 10.57 -4.11
CA LEU A 18 -5.92 9.31 -3.69
C LEU A 18 -5.09 8.73 -2.55
N GLY A 19 -5.78 8.29 -1.50
CA GLY A 19 -5.15 7.64 -0.36
C GLY A 19 -4.64 6.23 -0.67
N TYR A 20 -4.46 5.44 0.38
CA TYR A 20 -4.14 4.03 0.21
C TYR A 20 -5.28 3.30 -0.52
N PHE A 21 -4.94 2.49 -1.50
CA PHE A 21 -5.93 1.74 -2.27
C PHE A 21 -6.23 0.40 -1.58
N GLU A 22 -7.45 0.27 -1.06
CA GLU A 22 -7.89 -0.90 -0.34
C GLU A 22 -8.54 -1.93 -1.27
N THR A 23 -8.23 -3.20 -1.03
CA THR A 23 -8.94 -4.35 -1.60
C THR A 23 -9.34 -5.28 -0.45
N PRO A 24 -10.37 -6.12 -0.60
CA PRO A 24 -10.77 -7.05 0.45
C PRO A 24 -9.60 -7.92 0.98
N GLU A 25 -8.73 -8.38 0.08
CA GLU A 25 -7.55 -9.17 0.42
C GLU A 25 -6.53 -8.35 1.23
N ASN A 26 -6.28 -7.11 0.82
CA ASN A 26 -5.36 -6.22 1.52
C ASN A 26 -5.89 -5.81 2.89
N THR A 27 -7.19 -5.56 3.03
CA THR A 27 -7.82 -5.23 4.31
C THR A 27 -7.65 -6.37 5.31
N GLN A 28 -7.94 -7.61 4.90
CA GLN A 28 -7.75 -8.77 5.76
C GLN A 28 -6.27 -8.97 6.16
N LEU A 29 -5.34 -8.74 5.22
CA LEU A 29 -3.91 -8.81 5.51
C LEU A 29 -3.49 -7.77 6.56
N ILE A 30 -4.00 -6.54 6.47
CA ILE A 30 -3.70 -5.47 7.44
C ILE A 30 -4.23 -5.82 8.83
N GLU A 31 -5.46 -6.34 8.94
CA GLU A 31 -6.04 -6.76 10.21
C GLU A 31 -5.20 -7.85 10.88
N ASN A 32 -4.80 -8.88 10.12
CA ASN A 32 -3.95 -9.95 10.62
C ASN A 32 -2.59 -9.41 11.08
N LEU A 33 -1.97 -8.52 10.28
CA LEU A 33 -0.70 -7.89 10.65
C LEU A 33 -0.81 -7.06 11.92
N LYS A 34 -1.90 -6.31 12.13
CA LYS A 34 -2.11 -5.55 13.38
C LYS A 34 -2.20 -6.46 14.60
N GLN A 35 -2.89 -7.60 14.47
CA GLN A 35 -2.97 -8.60 15.53
C GLN A 35 -1.59 -9.20 15.84
N ASP A 36 -0.82 -9.58 14.83
CA ASP A 36 0.53 -10.13 15.00
C ASP A 36 1.49 -9.09 15.62
N LEU A 37 1.42 -7.83 15.18
CA LEU A 37 2.23 -6.74 15.72
C LEU A 37 1.97 -6.51 17.22
N SER A 38 0.70 -6.60 17.65
CA SER A 38 0.34 -6.45 19.07
C SER A 38 0.93 -7.54 19.98
N GLN A 39 1.25 -8.70 19.41
CA GLN A 39 1.89 -9.81 20.13
C GLN A 39 3.42 -9.65 20.19
N GLY A 40 3.97 -8.71 19.41
CA GLY A 40 5.40 -8.49 19.26
C GLY A 40 6.09 -9.56 18.43
N GLY A 41 7.39 -9.36 18.17
CA GLY A 41 8.21 -10.29 17.40
C GLY A 41 8.73 -9.70 16.09
N LEU A 42 9.35 -10.56 15.27
CA LEU A 42 9.89 -10.19 13.96
C LEU A 42 8.95 -10.67 12.86
N ILE A 43 8.33 -9.73 12.15
CA ILE A 43 7.47 -10.01 11.01
C ILE A 43 8.22 -9.73 9.71
N VAL A 44 8.16 -10.66 8.76
CA VAL A 44 8.79 -10.52 7.44
C VAL A 44 7.72 -10.36 6.37
N VAL A 45 7.73 -9.23 5.65
CA VAL A 45 6.87 -8.99 4.49
C VAL A 45 7.66 -9.28 3.21
N SER A 46 7.28 -10.33 2.49
CA SER A 46 7.94 -10.77 1.25
C SER A 46 7.06 -10.58 0.02
N GLY A 47 7.67 -10.54 -1.18
CA GLY A 47 6.95 -10.36 -2.44
C GLY A 47 7.80 -9.74 -3.54
N ILE A 48 7.32 -9.81 -4.79
CA ILE A 48 8.03 -9.31 -5.98
C ILE A 48 8.33 -7.81 -5.91
N VAL A 49 9.33 -7.34 -6.67
CA VAL A 49 9.61 -5.90 -6.78
C VAL A 49 8.37 -5.17 -7.31
N GLY A 50 8.02 -4.04 -6.71
CA GLY A 50 6.83 -3.26 -7.08
C GLY A 50 5.51 -3.78 -6.52
N SER A 51 5.48 -4.85 -5.71
CA SER A 51 4.25 -5.40 -5.12
C SER A 51 3.62 -4.56 -3.99
N GLY A 52 4.13 -3.37 -3.72
CA GLY A 52 3.57 -2.49 -2.68
C GLY A 52 4.01 -2.75 -1.23
N LYS A 53 5.04 -3.59 -0.98
CA LYS A 53 5.53 -3.89 0.39
C LYS A 53 5.83 -2.63 1.23
N THR A 54 6.62 -1.72 0.69
CA THR A 54 6.97 -0.46 1.37
C THR A 54 5.74 0.42 1.58
N THR A 55 4.83 0.46 0.60
CA THR A 55 3.57 1.20 0.70
C THR A 55 2.68 0.66 1.81
N LEU A 56 2.54 -0.67 1.91
CA LEU A 56 1.78 -1.33 2.96
C LEU A 56 2.36 -1.04 4.35
N LEU A 57 3.67 -1.20 4.53
CA LEU A 57 4.33 -0.94 5.82
C LEU A 57 4.16 0.52 6.28
N LEU A 58 4.32 1.47 5.37
CA LEU A 58 4.10 2.90 5.65
C LEU A 58 2.64 3.22 5.97
N HIS A 59 1.70 2.51 5.34
CA HIS A 59 0.28 2.67 5.63
C HIS A 59 -0.08 2.13 7.01
N ILE A 60 0.35 0.91 7.35
CA ILE A 60 0.14 0.33 8.69
C ILE A 60 0.76 1.20 9.77
N GLN A 61 1.99 1.71 9.56
CA GLN A 61 2.65 2.61 10.52
C GLN A 61 1.85 3.89 10.81
N LYS A 62 1.06 4.40 9.85
CA LYS A 62 0.20 5.58 10.07
C LYS A 62 -1.08 5.26 10.84
N GLU A 63 -1.47 3.99 10.92
CA GLU A 63 -2.68 3.53 11.60
C GLU A 63 -2.44 2.97 13.00
N LEU A 64 -1.17 2.80 13.38
CA LEU A 64 -0.72 2.49 14.75
C LEU A 64 -0.55 3.77 15.56
#